data_AF-A0A076H568-F1
#
_entry.id   AF-A0A076H568-F1
#
_cell.length_a   1.000
_cell.length_b   1.000
_cell.length_c   1.000
_cell.angle_alpha   90.00
_cell.angle_beta   90.00
_cell.angle_gamma   90.00
#
_symmetry.space_group_name_H-M   'P 1'
#
loop_
_entity.id
_entity.type
_entity.pdbx_description
1 polymer ?
#
loop_
_entity_poly.entity_id
_entity_poly.type
_entity_poly.pdbx_seq_one_letter_code
_entity_poly.pdbx_strand_id
1 'polypeptide(L)'
;MALDLLSLPGSLSQDTLLVIGAYGALAGLYLLVVPLALFLWMNKRWHQMGKIERLVVYGMVFLFFPGMIVFAPFLNLRMSGQGEA
;
A
#
# COMPACT_ATOMS: atom_id res chain seq x y z
N MET A 1 9.15 -26.15 -24.15
CA MET A 1 7.84 -26.38 -23.52
C MET A 1 7.31 -25.03 -23.07
N ALA A 2 6.26 -24.50 -23.70
CA ALA A 2 5.67 -23.23 -23.30
C ALA A 2 4.72 -23.47 -22.12
N LEU A 3 4.82 -22.63 -21.09
CA LEU A 3 3.92 -22.68 -19.94
C LEU A 3 2.60 -22.03 -20.34
N ASP A 4 1.51 -22.80 -20.40
CA ASP A 4 0.18 -22.26 -20.69
C ASP A 4 -0.44 -21.72 -19.40
N LEU A 5 -0.38 -20.40 -19.24
CA LEU A 5 -0.85 -19.69 -18.04
C LEU A 5 -2.38 -19.68 -17.92
N LEU A 6 -3.12 -19.87 -19.02
CA LEU A 6 -4.58 -19.79 -19.02
C LEU A 6 -5.24 -21.08 -18.49
N SER A 7 -4.60 -22.25 -18.68
CA SER A 7 -5.08 -23.53 -18.15
C SER A 7 -4.68 -23.78 -16.68
N LEU A 8 -3.72 -23.01 -16.16
CA LEU A 8 -3.16 -23.18 -14.82
C LEU A 8 -4.20 -23.16 -13.69
N PRO A 9 -5.15 -22.21 -13.63
CA PRO A 9 -6.12 -22.15 -12.53
C PRO A 9 -7.01 -23.39 -12.43
N GLY A 10 -7.41 -23.97 -13.58
CA GLY A 10 -8.23 -25.18 -13.61
C GLY A 10 -7.47 -26.46 -13.26
N SER A 11 -6.14 -26.40 -13.24
CA SER A 11 -5.26 -27.54 -12.93
C SER A 11 -4.82 -27.61 -11.45
N LEU A 12 -5.11 -26.57 -10.66
CA LEU A 12 -4.76 -26.47 -9.25
C LEU A 12 -5.92 -26.91 -8.36
N SER A 13 -5.60 -27.42 -7.16
CA SER A 13 -6.62 -27.74 -6.16
C SER A 13 -7.26 -26.46 -5.61
N GLN A 14 -8.52 -26.57 -5.16
CA GLN A 14 -9.27 -25.45 -4.61
C GLN A 14 -8.57 -24.81 -3.40
N ASP A 15 -7.98 -25.62 -2.52
CA ASP A 15 -7.23 -25.11 -1.36
C ASP A 15 -6.04 -24.27 -1.79
N THR A 16 -5.30 -24.71 -2.83
CA THR A 16 -4.19 -23.93 -3.38
C THR A 16 -4.68 -22.61 -3.98
N LEU A 17 -5.80 -22.61 -4.70
CA LEU A 17 -6.39 -21.38 -5.24
C LEU A 17 -6.80 -20.40 -4.13
N LEU A 18 -7.39 -20.89 -3.04
CA LEU A 18 -7.75 -20.06 -1.88
C LEU A 18 -6.52 -19.46 -1.20
N VAL A 19 -5.45 -20.25 -1.01
CA VAL A 19 -4.19 -19.76 -0.44
C VAL A 19 -3.57 -18.69 -1.33
N ILE A 20 -3.49 -18.92 -2.65
CA ILE A 20 -2.97 -17.92 -3.60
C ILE A 20 -3.81 -16.64 -3.54
N GLY A 21 -5.15 -16.76 -3.54
CA GLY A 21 -6.05 -15.62 -3.42
C GLY A 21 -5.83 -14.85 -2.12
N ALA A 22 -5.68 -15.55 -1.00
CA ALA A 22 -5.43 -14.93 0.31
C ALA A 22 -4.09 -14.17 0.33
N TYR A 23 -3.00 -14.79 -0.13
CA TYR A 23 -1.69 -14.12 -0.21
C TYR A 23 -1.70 -12.96 -1.22
N GLY A 24 -2.42 -13.10 -2.34
CA GLY A 24 -2.61 -12.02 -3.30
C GLY A 24 -3.35 -10.82 -2.69
N ALA A 25 -4.42 -11.07 -1.93
CA ALA A 25 -5.16 -10.04 -1.22
C ALA A 25 -4.31 -9.38 -0.14
N LEU A 26 -3.55 -10.16 0.64
CA LEU A 26 -2.63 -9.63 1.65
C LEU A 26 -1.52 -8.78 1.01
N ALA A 27 -0.94 -9.23 -0.10
CA ALA A 27 0.04 -8.47 -0.86
C ALA A 27 -0.56 -7.16 -1.41
N GLY A 28 -1.79 -7.20 -1.95
CA GLY A 28 -2.49 -6.01 -2.42
C GLY A 28 -2.77 -5.01 -1.28
N LEU A 29 -3.19 -5.49 -0.12
CA LEU A 29 -3.37 -4.66 1.07
C LEU A 29 -2.05 -4.04 1.54
N TYR A 30 -1.00 -4.85 1.64
CA TYR A 30 0.31 -4.46 2.15
C TYR A 30 1.06 -3.49 1.22
N LEU A 31 1.02 -3.74 -0.08
CA LEU A 31 1.79 -2.96 -1.07
C LEU A 31 1.02 -1.77 -1.64
N LEU A 32 -0.33 -1.81 -1.67
CA LEU A 32 -1.14 -0.81 -2.35
C LEU A 32 -2.07 -0.06 -1.39
N VAL A 33 -3.00 -0.77 -0.76
CA VAL A 33 -4.12 -0.14 -0.04
C VAL A 33 -3.65 0.61 1.21
N VAL A 34 -2.90 -0.05 2.09
CA VAL A 34 -2.45 0.56 3.34
C VAL A 34 -1.44 1.70 3.11
N PRO A 35 -0.42 1.57 2.23
CA PRO A 35 0.48 2.66 1.88
C PRO A 35 -0.25 3.92 1.37
N LEU A 36 -1.19 3.76 0.44
CA LEU A 36 -1.97 4.89 -0.09
C LEU A 36 -2.82 5.55 1.01
N ALA A 37 -3.48 4.74 1.85
CA ALA A 37 -4.23 5.26 2.99
C ALA A 37 -3.35 6.04 3.97
N LEU A 38 -2.12 5.56 4.23
CA LEU A 38 -1.14 6.27 5.07
C LEU A 38 -0.71 7.61 4.46
N PHE A 39 -0.42 7.67 3.16
CA PHE A 39 -0.11 8.93 2.48
C PHE A 39 -1.24 9.95 2.65
N LEU A 40 -2.50 9.53 2.44
CA LEU A 40 -3.68 10.39 2.61
C LEU A 40 -3.85 10.85 4.07
N TRP A 41 -3.67 9.94 5.03
CA TRP A 41 -3.80 10.25 6.44
C TRP A 41 -2.75 11.26 6.91
N MET A 42 -1.49 11.01 6.57
CA MET A 42 -0.38 11.90 6.90
C MET A 42 -0.57 13.26 6.26
N ASN A 43 -0.92 13.33 4.96
CA ASN A 43 -1.15 14.60 4.28
C ASN A 43 -2.22 15.45 5.00
N LYS A 44 -3.31 14.82 5.44
CA LYS A 44 -4.41 15.52 6.13
C LYS A 44 -4.04 16.01 7.53
N ARG A 45 -3.30 15.21 8.31
CA ARG A 45 -3.19 15.41 9.76
C ARG A 45 -1.78 15.66 10.30
N TRP A 46 -0.74 15.67 9.46
CA TRP A 46 0.66 15.75 9.90
C TRP A 46 0.95 16.82 10.98
N HIS A 47 0.37 18.02 10.82
CA HIS A 47 0.57 19.16 11.73
C HIS A 47 -0.27 19.08 13.01
N GLN A 48 -1.30 18.23 13.03
CA GLN A 48 -2.26 18.09 14.14
C GLN A 48 -2.07 16.76 14.91
N MET A 49 -1.17 15.89 14.45
CA MET A 49 -0.92 14.58 15.08
C MET A 49 -0.32 14.71 16.47
N GLY A 50 -1.00 14.12 17.46
CA GLY A 50 -0.48 13.96 18.83
C GLY A 50 0.66 12.94 18.92
N LYS A 51 1.31 12.86 20.08
CA LYS A 51 2.51 12.02 20.31
C LYS A 51 2.30 10.52 20.07
N ILE A 52 1.16 9.97 20.51
CA ILE A 52 0.84 8.55 20.33
C ILE A 52 0.51 8.25 18.87
N GLU A 53 -0.32 9.10 18.25
CA GLU A 53 -0.67 8.97 16.82
C GLU A 53 0.59 9.02 15.94
N ARG A 54 1.50 9.96 16.22
CA ARG A 54 2.76 10.11 15.49
C ARG A 54 3.66 8.88 15.65
N LEU A 55 3.75 8.30 16.85
CA LEU A 55 4.50 7.07 17.09
C LEU A 55 3.94 5.91 16.27
N VAL A 56 2.62 5.72 16.28
CA VAL A 56 1.96 4.66 15.50
C VAL A 56 2.19 4.87 14.01
N VAL A 57 2.02 6.10 13.51
CA VAL A 57 2.25 6.42 12.09
C VAL A 57 3.68 6.13 11.67
N TYR A 58 4.69 6.46 12.49
CA TYR A 58 6.08 6.10 12.18
C TYR A 58 6.30 4.59 12.13
N GLY A 59 5.71 3.84 13.08
CA GLY A 59 5.75 2.38 13.05
C GLY A 59 5.09 1.80 11.79
N MET A 60 3.94 2.36 11.38
CA MET A 60 3.23 1.95 10.17
C MET A 60 4.03 2.29 8.90
N VAL A 61 4.63 3.47 8.82
CA VAL A 61 5.50 3.84 7.68
C VAL A 61 6.66 2.86 7.56
N PHE A 62 7.28 2.44 8.66
CA PHE A 62 8.35 1.44 8.62
C PHE A 62 7.83 0.05 8.18
N LEU A 63 6.70 -0.38 8.75
CA LEU A 63 6.08 -1.67 8.41
C LEU A 63 5.69 -1.76 6.93
N PHE A 64 5.14 -0.68 6.36
CA PHE A 64 4.63 -0.61 4.98
C PHE A 64 5.57 0.14 4.02
N PHE A 65 6.82 0.37 4.42
CA PHE A 65 7.83 1.08 3.63
C PHE A 65 7.98 0.54 2.19
N PRO A 66 8.01 -0.79 1.95
CA PRO A 66 8.12 -1.34 0.61
C PRO A 66 6.97 -0.94 -0.32
N GLY A 67 5.75 -0.78 0.19
CA GLY A 67 4.62 -0.28 -0.60
C GLY A 67 4.69 1.24 -0.80
N MET A 68 5.12 1.97 0.23
CA MET A 68 5.23 3.43 0.18
C MET A 68 6.22 3.91 -0.89
N ILE A 69 7.38 3.24 -1.03
CA ILE A 69 8.40 3.62 -2.02
C ILE A 69 7.92 3.42 -3.47
N VAL A 70 7.01 2.47 -3.72
CA VAL A 70 6.41 2.27 -5.05
C VAL A 70 5.59 3.49 -5.48
N PHE A 71 4.88 4.14 -4.55
CA PHE A 71 4.04 5.30 -4.86
C PHE A 71 4.73 6.64 -4.70
N ALA A 72 5.85 6.70 -3.98
CA ALA A 72 6.61 7.92 -3.73
C ALA A 72 6.88 8.78 -4.99
N PRO A 73 7.26 8.24 -6.17
CA PRO A 73 7.52 9.07 -7.34
C PRO A 73 6.25 9.63 -8.01
N PHE A 74 5.06 9.11 -7.69
CA PHE A 74 3.80 9.48 -8.35
C PHE A 74 2.96 10.48 -7.54
N LEU A 75 3.20 10.59 -6.23
CA LEU A 75 2.41 11.45 -5.34
C LEU A 75 3.08 12.80 -5.12
N ASN A 76 2.41 13.88 -5.52
CA ASN A 76 2.83 15.25 -5.21
C ASN A 76 1.96 15.82 -4.08
N LEU A 77 2.48 15.82 -2.85
CA LEU A 77 1.79 16.29 -1.64
C LEU A 77 2.26 17.67 -1.17
N ARG A 78 2.71 18.51 -2.11
CA ARG A 78 3.07 19.90 -1.82
C ARG A 78 1.80 20.69 -1.45
N MET A 79 1.95 21.65 -0.55
CA MET A 79 0.87 22.57 -0.21
C MET A 79 0.43 23.34 -1.46
N SER A 80 -0.86 23.28 -1.79
CA SER A 80 -1.47 24.08 -2.85
C SER A 80 -1.53 25.54 -2.41
N GLY A 81 -1.11 26.49 -3.26
CA GLY A 81 -1.25 27.94 -2.99
C GLY A 81 -0.06 28.61 -2.29
N GLN A 82 1.07 27.92 -2.09
CA GLN A 82 2.31 28.62 -1.74
C GLN A 82 2.89 29.34 -2.96
N GLY A 83 2.63 30.65 -3.07
CA GLY A 83 3.17 31.53 -4.13
C GLY A 83 2.16 32.42 -4.84
N GLU A 84 0.87 32.25 -4.59
CA GLU A 84 -0.21 33.12 -5.09
C GLU A 84 -0.42 34.25 -4.08
N ALA A 85 0.36 35.34 -4.22
CA ALA A 85 0.23 36.58 -3.44
C ALA A 85 -0.23 37.73 -4.33
#